data_AF-A0A1C5ENG4-F1
#
_entry.id   AF-A0A1C5ENG4-F1
#
_cell.length_a   1.000
_cell.length_b   1.000
_cell.length_c   1.000
_cell.angle_alpha   90.00
_cell.angle_beta   90.00
_cell.angle_gamma   90.00
#
_symmetry.space_group_name_H-M   'P 1'
#
loop_
_entity.id
_entity.type
_entity.pdbx_description
1 polymer ?
#
loop_
_entity_poly.entity_id
_entity_poly.type
_entity_poly.pdbx_seq_one_letter_code
_entity_poly.pdbx_strand_id
1 'polypeptide(L)'
;MSALLRYHVELLLRSQRWLAPVILYAAFLGVGVQGGQPVLDSLGYAAAGLLPVAAWLVRICVTGEPPAARAVVATPHGPARAHLACLLTALLAAAVLGTAATLVVTLISDPASNGARVRVDRLGAGAAGLAAAYACALLGAAVGALTHWPL
;
A
#
# COMPACT_ATOMS: atom_id res chain seq x y z
N MET A 1 10.23 -8.93 -17.27
CA MET A 1 9.45 -8.42 -16.11
C MET A 1 9.83 -6.99 -15.75
N SER A 2 11.12 -6.66 -15.60
CA SER A 2 11.58 -5.28 -15.31
C SER A 2 11.01 -4.22 -16.25
N ALA A 3 11.00 -4.47 -17.57
CA ALA A 3 10.42 -3.55 -18.55
C ALA A 3 8.91 -3.32 -18.36
N LEU A 4 8.15 -4.37 -18.03
CA LEU A 4 6.71 -4.28 -17.76
C LEU A 4 6.41 -3.53 -16.46
N LEU A 5 7.21 -3.76 -15.42
CA LEU A 5 7.11 -3.02 -14.16
C LEU A 5 7.40 -1.54 -14.38
N ARG A 6 8.47 -1.21 -15.09
CA ARG A 6 8.82 0.18 -15.41
C ARG A 6 7.68 0.87 -16.16
N TYR A 7 7.10 0.19 -17.16
CA TYR A 7 5.95 0.70 -17.90
C TYR A 7 4.75 0.99 -17.00
N HIS A 8 4.35 0.04 -16.14
CA HIS A 8 3.21 0.22 -15.25
C HIS A 8 3.46 1.27 -14.16
N VAL A 9 4.69 1.37 -13.65
CA VAL A 9 5.09 2.42 -12.70
C VAL A 9 4.96 3.79 -13.35
N GLU A 10 5.49 3.96 -14.57
CA GLU A 10 5.37 5.22 -15.31
C GLU A 10 3.91 5.56 -15.63
N LEU A 11 3.09 4.57 -16.00
CA LEU A 11 1.66 4.74 -16.23
C LEU A 11 0.93 5.19 -14.96
N LEU A 12 1.20 4.52 -13.83
CA LEU A 12 0.61 4.86 -12.54
C LEU A 12 0.97 6.30 -12.15
N LEU A 13 2.25 6.65 -12.19
CA LEU A 13 2.75 7.98 -11.84
C LEU A 13 2.12 9.08 -12.71
N ARG A 14 2.07 8.86 -14.03
CA ARG A 14 1.49 9.83 -14.99
C ARG A 14 -0.03 9.93 -14.90
N SER A 15 -0.72 8.88 -14.45
CA SER A 15 -2.18 8.88 -14.36
C SER A 15 -2.72 9.84 -13.31
N GLN A 16 -1.92 10.22 -12.30
CA GLN A 16 -2.30 11.02 -11.12
C GLN A 16 -3.48 10.43 -10.30
N ARG A 17 -4.05 9.29 -10.71
CA ARG A 17 -5.17 8.63 -10.02
C ARG A 17 -4.80 8.07 -8.66
N TRP A 18 -3.50 7.87 -8.43
CA TRP A 18 -2.94 7.47 -7.14
C TRP A 18 -3.03 8.57 -6.08
N LEU A 19 -3.23 9.85 -6.46
CA LEU A 19 -3.35 10.95 -5.50
C LEU A 19 -4.55 10.78 -4.58
N ALA A 20 -5.71 10.40 -5.11
CA ALA A 20 -6.92 10.25 -4.32
C ALA A 20 -6.77 9.25 -3.15
N PRO A 21 -6.33 7.99 -3.37
CA PRO A 21 -6.12 7.06 -2.26
C PRO A 21 -5.01 7.51 -1.30
N VAL A 22 -3.93 8.13 -1.79
CA VAL A 22 -2.82 8.58 -0.93
C VAL A 22 -3.23 9.76 -0.06
N ILE A 23 -3.94 10.74 -0.61
CA ILE A 23 -4.44 11.90 0.14
C ILE A 23 -5.46 11.44 1.18
N LEU A 24 -6.37 10.53 0.83
CA LEU A 24 -7.33 9.98 1.78
C LEU A 24 -6.63 9.25 2.93
N TYR A 25 -5.60 8.46 2.63
CA TYR A 25 -4.80 7.79 3.66
C TYR A 25 -4.05 8.78 4.56
N ALA A 26 -3.46 9.83 3.98
CA ALA A 26 -2.80 10.88 4.73
C ALA A 26 -3.77 11.62 5.66
N ALA A 27 -4.97 11.94 5.19
CA ALA A 27 -6.02 12.55 6.00
C ALA A 27 -6.46 11.62 7.15
N PHE A 28 -6.65 10.32 6.85
CA PHE A 28 -6.98 9.31 7.85
C PHE A 28 -5.91 9.23 8.96
N LEU A 29 -4.63 9.22 8.59
CA LEU A 29 -3.53 9.24 9.56
C LEU A 29 -3.48 10.56 10.35
N GLY A 30 -3.65 11.71 9.71
CA GLY A 30 -3.63 13.01 10.38
C GLY A 30 -4.75 13.19 11.41
N VAL A 31 -5.88 12.52 11.21
CA VAL A 31 -6.98 12.49 12.19
C VAL A 31 -6.70 11.49 13.31
N GLY A 32 -6.33 10.26 12.96
CA GLY A 32 -6.28 9.15 13.92
C GLY A 32 -4.95 8.94 14.65
N VAL A 33 -3.85 9.51 14.15
CA VAL A 33 -2.52 9.41 14.78
C VAL A 33 -2.10 10.79 15.28
N GLN A 34 -1.99 10.93 16.60
CA GLN A 34 -1.53 12.14 17.27
C GLN A 34 -0.20 11.90 17.99
N GLY A 35 0.60 12.95 18.12
CA GLY A 35 1.87 12.90 18.86
C GLY A 35 1.68 12.45 20.31
N GLY A 36 2.58 11.59 20.79
CA GLY A 36 2.54 11.08 22.16
C GLY A 36 1.53 9.94 22.41
N GLN A 37 0.80 9.48 21.39
CA GLN A 37 0.00 8.25 21.50
C GLN A 37 0.89 7.01 21.59
N PRO A 38 0.41 5.89 22.19
CA PRO A 38 1.12 4.63 22.22
C PRO A 38 1.48 4.15 20.81
N VAL A 39 2.73 3.77 20.61
CA VAL A 39 3.24 3.39 19.28
C VAL A 39 2.54 2.17 18.69
N LEU A 40 2.18 1.17 19.51
CA LEU A 40 1.53 -0.05 19.02
C LEU A 40 0.12 0.22 18.46
N ASP A 41 -0.72 0.96 19.19
CA ASP A 41 -2.06 1.34 18.72
C ASP A 41 -2.00 2.21 17.47
N SER A 42 -1.08 3.19 17.45
CA SER A 42 -0.89 4.08 16.31
C SER A 42 -0.47 3.31 15.05
N LEU A 43 0.42 2.33 15.20
CA LEU A 43 0.86 1.46 14.11
C LEU A 43 -0.24 0.51 13.63
N GLY A 44 -1.04 -0.04 14.55
CA GLY A 44 -2.19 -0.87 14.22
C GLY A 44 -3.23 -0.09 13.40
N TYR A 45 -3.53 1.14 13.84
CA TYR A 45 -4.43 2.04 13.13
C TYR A 45 -3.90 2.39 11.73
N ALA A 46 -2.61 2.72 11.62
CA ALA A 46 -1.97 3.04 10.35
C ALA A 46 -1.99 1.85 9.37
N ALA A 47 -1.71 0.64 9.85
CA ALA A 47 -1.75 -0.57 9.03
C ALA A 47 -3.18 -0.88 8.55
N ALA A 48 -4.19 -0.73 9.41
CA ALA A 48 -5.58 -0.98 9.06
C ALA A 48 -6.07 -0.09 7.89
N GLY A 49 -5.72 1.19 7.91
CA GLY A 49 -6.06 2.12 6.82
C GLY A 49 -5.37 1.80 5.49
N LEU A 50 -4.23 1.08 5.51
CA LEU A 50 -3.49 0.72 4.30
C LEU A 50 -4.20 -0.35 3.46
N LEU A 51 -5.02 -1.20 4.07
CA LEU A 51 -5.75 -2.28 3.39
C LEU A 51 -6.68 -1.76 2.27
N PRO A 52 -7.63 -0.83 2.53
CA PRO A 52 -8.50 -0.30 1.47
C PRO A 52 -7.71 0.51 0.43
N VAL A 53 -6.62 1.16 0.84
CA VAL A 53 -5.73 1.91 -0.05
C VAL A 53 -5.03 0.97 -1.04
N ALA A 54 -4.50 -0.15 -0.57
CA ALA A 54 -3.88 -1.17 -1.41
C ALA A 54 -4.88 -1.77 -2.41
N ALA A 55 -6.10 -2.09 -1.97
CA ALA A 55 -7.17 -2.57 -2.86
C ALA A 55 -7.51 -1.54 -3.95
N TRP A 56 -7.59 -0.26 -3.59
CA TRP A 56 -7.85 0.82 -4.54
C TRP A 56 -6.68 1.02 -5.53
N LEU A 57 -5.44 0.95 -5.06
CA LEU A 57 -4.26 1.01 -5.94
C LEU A 57 -4.25 -0.14 -6.97
N VAL A 58 -4.64 -1.35 -6.55
CA VAL A 58 -4.82 -2.49 -7.48
C VAL A 58 -5.88 -2.16 -8.52
N ARG A 59 -7.06 -1.66 -8.10
CA ARG A 59 -8.11 -1.23 -9.03
C ARG A 59 -7.59 -0.22 -10.05
N ILE A 60 -6.81 0.78 -9.63
CA ILE A 60 -6.24 1.80 -10.52
C ILE A 60 -5.28 1.15 -11.54
N CYS A 61 -4.40 0.25 -11.10
CA CYS A 61 -3.44 -0.41 -11.99
C CYS A 61 -4.14 -1.33 -13.00
N VAL A 62 -5.13 -2.09 -12.58
CA VAL A 62 -5.86 -3.03 -13.46
C VAL A 62 -6.75 -2.30 -14.47
N THR A 63 -7.31 -1.14 -14.10
CA THR A 63 -8.20 -0.35 -14.97
C THR A 63 -7.50 0.82 -15.67
N GLY A 64 -6.19 0.98 -15.47
CA GLY A 64 -5.42 2.10 -16.01
C GLY A 64 -5.23 2.04 -17.52
N GLU A 65 -5.31 0.84 -18.10
CA GLU A 65 -4.88 0.57 -19.46
C GLU A 65 -6.05 0.25 -20.39
N PRO A 66 -6.17 0.93 -21.55
CA PRO A 66 -7.26 0.67 -22.49
C PRO A 66 -7.15 -0.76 -23.06
N PRO A 67 -8.27 -1.41 -23.40
CA PRO A 67 -8.28 -2.81 -23.84
C PRO A 67 -7.38 -3.10 -25.05
N ALA A 68 -7.25 -2.15 -25.98
CA ALA A 68 -6.36 -2.27 -27.13
C ALA A 68 -4.88 -2.34 -26.73
N ALA A 69 -4.44 -1.52 -25.76
CA ALA A 69 -3.06 -1.54 -25.27
C ALA A 69 -2.76 -2.84 -24.49
N ARG A 70 -3.73 -3.33 -23.70
CA ARG A 70 -3.61 -4.60 -22.97
C ARG A 70 -3.36 -5.78 -23.90
N ALA A 71 -4.03 -5.85 -25.06
CA ALA A 71 -3.80 -6.89 -26.05
C ALA A 71 -2.37 -6.86 -26.61
N VAL A 72 -1.85 -5.67 -26.89
CA VAL A 72 -0.48 -5.48 -27.40
C VAL A 72 0.56 -5.91 -26.34
N VAL A 73 0.39 -5.49 -25.08
CA VAL A 73 1.29 -5.83 -23.98
C VAL A 73 1.26 -7.34 -23.65
N ALA A 74 0.10 -7.98 -23.78
CA ALA A 74 -0.06 -9.42 -23.57
C ALA A 74 0.50 -10.28 -24.70
N THR A 75 0.66 -9.76 -25.91
CA THR A 75 1.12 -10.54 -27.08
C THR A 75 2.52 -11.17 -26.88
N PRO A 76 3.56 -10.43 -26.45
CA PRO A 76 4.90 -11.00 -26.27
C PRO A 76 5.11 -11.73 -24.93
N HIS A 77 4.29 -11.48 -23.91
CA HIS A 77 4.52 -11.98 -22.54
C HIS A 77 3.41 -12.87 -21.98
N GLY A 78 2.24 -12.92 -22.62
CA GLY A 78 1.03 -13.58 -22.13
C GLY A 78 0.22 -12.71 -21.16
N PRO A 79 -1.11 -12.90 -21.10
CA PRO A 79 -2.02 -12.05 -20.31
C PRO A 79 -1.78 -12.16 -18.79
N ALA A 80 -1.41 -13.34 -18.30
CA ALA A 80 -1.14 -13.57 -16.88
C ALA A 80 0.07 -12.76 -16.38
N ARG A 81 1.14 -12.69 -17.17
CA ARG A 81 2.35 -11.93 -16.81
C ARG A 81 2.13 -10.42 -16.87
N ALA A 82 1.29 -9.94 -17.80
CA ALA A 82 0.88 -8.54 -17.85
C ALA A 82 0.06 -8.16 -16.61
N HIS A 83 -0.93 -8.98 -16.24
CA HIS A 83 -1.75 -8.76 -15.05
C HIS A 83 -0.93 -8.82 -13.76
N LEU A 84 0.01 -9.78 -13.65
CA LEU A 84 0.91 -9.88 -12.51
C LEU A 84 1.79 -8.63 -12.37
N ALA A 85 2.23 -8.02 -13.48
CA ALA A 85 2.97 -6.76 -13.43
C ALA A 85 2.12 -5.59 -12.88
N CYS A 86 0.83 -5.51 -13.22
CA CYS A 86 -0.10 -4.55 -12.61
C CYS A 86 -0.18 -4.74 -11.09
N LEU A 87 -0.40 -5.98 -10.65
CA LEU A 87 -0.56 -6.31 -9.23
C LEU A 87 0.72 -6.03 -8.43
N LEU A 88 1.88 -6.40 -8.97
CA LEU A 88 3.17 -6.09 -8.34
C LEU A 88 3.41 -4.59 -8.26
N THR A 89 3.04 -3.83 -9.29
CA THR A 89 3.19 -2.37 -9.27
C THR A 89 2.33 -1.73 -8.16
N ALA A 90 1.07 -2.16 -8.04
CA ALA A 90 0.18 -1.70 -6.98
C ALA A 90 0.68 -2.09 -5.58
N LEU A 91 1.16 -3.33 -5.41
CA LEU A 91 1.71 -3.83 -4.16
C LEU A 91 2.97 -3.08 -3.75
N LEU A 92 3.88 -2.81 -4.69
CA LEU A 92 5.09 -2.02 -4.44
C LEU A 92 4.74 -0.58 -4.02
N ALA A 93 3.77 0.06 -4.68
CA ALA A 93 3.31 1.38 -4.29
C ALA A 93 2.70 1.40 -2.88
N ALA A 94 1.87 0.41 -2.55
CA ALA A 94 1.30 0.26 -1.21
C ALA A 94 2.37 -0.03 -0.14
N ALA A 95 3.39 -0.83 -0.47
CA ALA A 95 4.50 -1.13 0.42
C ALA A 95 5.36 0.11 0.70
N VAL A 96 5.66 0.93 -0.32
CA VAL A 96 6.36 2.21 -0.14
C VAL A 96 5.55 3.17 0.72
N LEU A 97 4.23 3.25 0.52
CA LEU A 97 3.37 4.10 1.34
C LEU A 97 3.29 3.61 2.79
N GLY A 98 3.13 2.30 3.00
CA GLY A 98 3.07 1.67 4.31
C GLY A 98 4.38 1.84 5.09
N THR A 99 5.53 1.64 4.45
CA THR A 99 6.84 1.87 5.07
C THR A 99 7.03 3.32 5.49
N ALA A 100 6.69 4.28 4.62
CA ALA A 100 6.75 5.70 4.95
C ALA A 100 5.84 6.04 6.14
N ALA A 101 4.60 5.54 6.16
CA ALA A 101 3.68 5.76 7.26
C ALA A 101 4.19 5.13 8.57
N THR A 102 4.67 3.89 8.55
CA THR A 102 5.25 3.23 9.73
C THR A 102 6.44 4.01 10.28
N LEU A 103 7.33 4.51 9.42
CA LEU A 103 8.46 5.36 9.84
C LEU A 103 7.99 6.66 10.49
N VAL A 104 7.02 7.36 9.88
CA VAL A 104 6.48 8.61 10.44
C VAL A 104 5.80 8.36 11.79
N VAL A 105 4.96 7.33 11.89
CA VAL A 105 4.25 6.98 13.12
C VAL A 105 5.22 6.58 14.23
N THR A 106 6.24 5.75 13.94
CA THR A 106 7.25 5.35 14.92
C THR A 106 8.10 6.51 15.45
N LEU A 107 8.30 7.56 14.65
CA LEU A 107 9.03 8.77 15.06
C LEU A 107 8.19 9.71 15.94
N ILE A 108 6.89 9.81 15.68
CA ILE A 108 5.98 10.77 16.34
C ILE A 108 5.32 10.18 17.60
N SER A 109 5.15 8.87 17.67
CA SER A 109 4.51 8.17 18.80
C SER A 109 5.45 7.97 19.99
N ASP A 110 4.85 7.86 21.19
CA ASP A 110 5.60 7.55 22.40
C ASP A 110 5.99 6.06 22.41
N PRO A 111 7.27 5.69 22.70
CA PRO A 111 7.72 4.31 22.86
C PRO A 111 7.18 3.65 24.14
N ALA A 112 5.87 3.69 24.31
CA ALA A 112 5.14 3.08 25.40
C ALA A 112 4.11 2.08 24.87
N SER A 113 3.86 1.04 25.66
CA SER A 113 2.81 0.07 25.40
C SER A 113 1.43 0.71 25.56
N ASN A 114 0.39 0.03 25.09
CA ASN A 114 -0.99 0.45 25.34
C ASN A 114 -1.23 0.63 26.85
N GLY A 115 -1.82 1.77 27.21
CA GLY A 115 -2.01 2.21 28.60
C GLY A 115 -0.77 2.80 29.28
N ALA A 116 0.31 3.09 28.53
CA ALA A 116 1.54 3.73 29.01
C ALA A 116 2.26 2.99 30.16
N ARG A 117 2.11 1.66 30.25
CA ARG A 117 2.59 0.86 31.39
C ARG A 117 4.02 0.32 31.22
N VAL A 118 4.46 0.08 29.99
CA VAL A 118 5.77 -0.53 29.71
C VAL A 118 6.46 0.20 28.57
N ARG A 119 7.75 0.54 28.73
CA ARG A 119 8.57 1.09 27.66
C ARG A 119 8.81 0.02 26.60
N VAL A 120 8.54 0.32 25.35
CA VAL A 120 8.74 -0.62 24.23
C VAL A 120 9.93 -0.16 23.40
N ASP A 121 10.76 -1.11 22.98
CA ASP A 121 11.84 -0.80 22.05
C ASP A 121 11.27 -0.32 20.70
N ARG A 122 11.77 0.81 20.22
CA ARG A 122 11.29 1.45 18.99
C ARG A 122 11.58 0.62 17.76
N LEU A 123 12.71 -0.09 17.73
CA LEU A 123 13.08 -0.93 16.59
C LEU A 123 12.18 -2.17 16.53
N GLY A 124 11.95 -2.83 17.67
CA GLY A 124 10.98 -3.92 17.78
C GLY A 124 9.56 -3.51 17.39
N ALA A 125 9.08 -2.36 17.88
CA ALA A 125 7.75 -1.83 17.54
C ALA A 125 7.65 -1.47 16.04
N GLY A 126 8.67 -0.83 15.48
CA GLY A 126 8.74 -0.50 14.06
C GLY A 126 8.74 -1.74 13.17
N ALA A 127 9.50 -2.78 13.53
CA ALA A 127 9.51 -4.05 12.79
C ALA A 127 8.13 -4.74 12.81
N ALA A 128 7.46 -4.75 13.96
CA ALA A 128 6.10 -5.28 14.08
C ALA A 128 5.08 -4.46 13.25
N GLY A 129 5.20 -3.14 13.27
CA GLY A 129 4.40 -2.23 12.45
C GLY A 129 4.60 -2.46 10.96
N LEU A 130 5.84 -2.68 10.51
CA LEU A 130 6.16 -3.00 9.12
C LEU A 130 5.54 -4.34 8.72
N ALA A 131 5.66 -5.37 9.56
CA ALA A 131 5.05 -6.67 9.30
C ALA A 131 3.52 -6.55 9.16
N ALA A 132 2.87 -5.77 10.04
CA ALA A 132 1.45 -5.49 9.97
C ALA A 132 1.07 -4.72 8.69
N ALA A 133 1.83 -3.68 8.33
CA ALA A 133 1.61 -2.91 7.12
C ALA A 133 1.73 -3.79 5.86
N TYR A 134 2.75 -4.64 5.77
CA TYR A 134 2.91 -5.55 4.64
C TYR A 134 1.80 -6.61 4.58
N ALA A 135 1.37 -7.15 5.72
CA ALA A 135 0.23 -8.06 5.76
C ALA A 135 -1.05 -7.37 5.26
N CYS A 136 -1.33 -6.14 5.71
CA CYS A 136 -2.47 -5.35 5.23
C CYS A 136 -2.37 -4.99 3.75
N ALA A 137 -1.17 -4.67 3.24
CA ALA A 137 -0.94 -4.41 1.83
C ALA A 137 -1.17 -5.65 0.96
N LEU A 138 -0.72 -6.83 1.41
CA LEU A 138 -0.96 -8.11 0.73
C LEU A 138 -2.45 -8.47 0.73
N LEU A 139 -3.13 -8.35 1.87
CA LEU A 139 -4.56 -8.61 1.97
C LEU A 139 -5.38 -7.65 1.11
N GLY A 140 -5.07 -6.35 1.16
CA GLY A 140 -5.72 -5.35 0.33
C GLY A 140 -5.47 -5.59 -1.16
N ALA A 141 -4.25 -5.97 -1.55
CA ALA A 141 -3.93 -6.32 -2.92
C ALA A 141 -4.69 -7.58 -3.38
N ALA A 142 -4.81 -8.60 -2.51
CA ALA A 142 -5.59 -9.80 -2.79
C ALA A 142 -7.08 -9.49 -2.99
N VAL A 143 -7.66 -8.66 -2.11
CA VAL A 143 -9.05 -8.19 -2.25
C VAL A 143 -9.22 -7.43 -3.56
N GLY A 144 -8.31 -6.51 -3.90
CA GLY A 144 -8.30 -5.80 -5.18
C GLY A 144 -8.22 -6.73 -6.39
N ALA A 145 -7.39 -7.78 -6.33
CA ALA A 145 -7.25 -8.75 -7.42
C ALA A 145 -8.51 -9.60 -7.59
N LEU A 146 -9.11 -10.07 -6.49
CA LEU A 146 -10.34 -10.87 -6.50
C LEU A 146 -11.54 -10.07 -6.99
N THR A 147 -11.61 -8.77 -6.66
CA THR A 147 -12.72 -7.89 -7.07
C THR A 147 -12.59 -7.35 -8.49
N HIS A 148 -11.39 -7.42 -9.09
CA HIS A 148 -11.11 -6.93 -10.44
C HIS A 148 -10.47 -8.01 -11.31
N TRP A 149 -11.10 -9.19 -11.31
CA TRP A 149 -10.67 -10.29 -12.16
C TRP A 149 -10.67 -9.87 -13.64
N PRO A 150 -9.63 -10.21 -14.42
CA PRO A 150 -9.61 -9.91 -15.85
C PRO A 150 -10.70 -10.72 -16.55
N LEU A 151 -11.80 -10.06 -16.92
CA LEU A 151 -12.79 -10.53 -17.89
C LEU A 151 -12.26 -10.33 -19.32
#